data_AF-A0A351TRR9-F1
#
_entry.id   AF-A0A351TRR9-F1
#
_cell.length_a   1.000
_cell.length_b   1.000
_cell.length_c   1.000
_cell.angle_alpha   90.00
_cell.angle_beta   90.00
_cell.angle_gamma   90.00
#
_symmetry.space_group_name_H-M   'P 1'
#
loop_
_entity.id
_entity.type
_entity.pdbx_description
1 polymer ?
#
loop_
_entity_poly.entity_id
_entity_poly.type
_entity_poly.pdbx_seq_one_letter_code
_entity_poly.pdbx_strand_id
1 'polypeptide(L)'
;MQPQNGSIWGNINLCIEIALNIYYIVGEHGEGIMIPREHAVANFSEKTVAAGKESEGCLYYPKGETMDMPLYEMLQKRAAMARKAELAAAAQMEDIRKKGQGALSALFEGIRPPAHSGTGLKRIREGIYMTGGEEPLLAIHEKIAHFMSPYACEFGRNEDGYFYYTLQSAAIPLYDLKEVFSECREMVLSEESLCATICTHYPAYREEYNAVVSEEEKIPQISAPANLFLQEQLDRAQAAGEGMQEEIREEMQSEERD
;
A
#
# COMPACT_ATOMS: atom_id res chain seq x y z
N MET A 1 -5.45 23.31 -11.42
CA MET A 1 -5.89 24.40 -10.50
C MET A 1 -6.98 23.78 -9.63
N GLN A 2 -6.79 23.69 -8.31
CA GLN A 2 -7.86 23.22 -7.41
C GLN A 2 -8.93 24.32 -7.31
N PRO A 3 -10.22 23.99 -7.32
CA PRO A 3 -11.28 24.97 -7.26
C PRO A 3 -11.29 25.65 -5.88
N GLN A 4 -11.22 26.97 -5.87
CA GLN A 4 -11.30 27.77 -4.64
C GLN A 4 -12.53 28.67 -4.71
N ASN A 5 -13.44 28.50 -3.75
CA ASN A 5 -14.52 29.44 -3.40
C ASN A 5 -15.82 29.41 -4.22
N GLY A 6 -16.04 28.43 -5.11
CA GLY A 6 -17.35 28.25 -5.75
C GLY A 6 -17.36 27.13 -6.79
N SER A 7 -18.53 26.55 -7.01
CA SER A 7 -18.82 25.62 -8.11
C SER A 7 -20.24 25.85 -8.63
N ILE A 8 -20.64 25.19 -9.71
CA ILE A 8 -22.05 25.20 -10.14
C ILE A 8 -23.02 24.65 -9.07
N TRP A 9 -22.48 23.97 -8.04
CA TRP A 9 -23.23 23.42 -6.90
C TRP A 9 -23.16 24.28 -5.65
N GLY A 10 -22.72 25.54 -5.74
CA GLY A 10 -22.59 26.45 -4.61
C GLY A 10 -21.26 26.29 -3.87
N ASN A 11 -21.25 26.60 -2.57
CA ASN A 11 -20.05 26.47 -1.75
C ASN A 11 -19.60 25.00 -1.70
N ILE A 12 -18.30 24.78 -1.86
CA ILE A 12 -17.70 23.45 -1.89
C ILE A 12 -17.56 22.93 -0.46
N ASN A 13 -18.26 21.84 -0.14
CA ASN A 13 -18.15 21.13 1.13
C ASN A 13 -17.04 20.08 1.10
N LEU A 14 -16.84 19.43 -0.05
CA LEU A 14 -15.82 18.40 -0.27
C LEU A 14 -15.23 18.53 -1.67
N CYS A 15 -13.91 18.44 -1.76
CA CYS A 15 -13.18 18.37 -3.03
C CYS A 15 -12.10 17.29 -2.92
N ILE A 16 -12.24 16.22 -3.69
CA ILE A 16 -11.28 15.11 -3.75
C ILE A 16 -10.74 15.03 -5.16
N GLU A 17 -9.42 15.03 -5.32
CA GLU A 17 -8.79 14.68 -6.60
C GLU A 17 -8.83 13.17 -6.79
N ILE A 18 -9.62 12.70 -7.76
CA ILE A 18 -9.82 11.26 -8.03
C ILE A 18 -8.91 10.74 -9.16
N ALA A 19 -8.34 11.67 -9.93
CA ALA A 19 -7.26 11.47 -10.88
C ALA A 19 -6.63 12.83 -11.19
N LEU A 20 -5.46 12.85 -11.83
CA LEU A 20 -4.72 14.08 -12.13
C LEU A 20 -5.62 15.12 -12.84
N ASN A 21 -5.86 16.26 -12.19
CA ASN A 21 -6.75 17.33 -12.64
C ASN A 21 -8.23 16.93 -12.84
N ILE A 22 -8.69 15.89 -12.15
CA ILE A 22 -10.09 15.44 -12.16
C ILE A 22 -10.57 15.38 -10.71
N TYR A 23 -11.61 16.14 -10.42
CA TYR A 23 -12.07 16.35 -9.05
C TYR A 23 -13.49 15.83 -8.87
N TYR A 24 -13.74 15.07 -7.80
CA TYR A 24 -15.08 14.85 -7.28
C TYR A 24 -15.42 15.97 -6.30
N ILE A 25 -16.52 16.67 -6.54
CA ILE A 25 -16.95 17.82 -5.74
C ILE A 25 -18.34 17.54 -5.17
N VAL A 26 -18.52 17.86 -3.89
CA VAL A 26 -19.82 17.96 -3.22
C VAL A 26 -20.01 19.40 -2.80
N GLY A 27 -21.02 20.06 -3.36
CA GLY A 27 -21.45 21.41 -2.99
C GLY A 27 -22.77 21.42 -2.22
N GLU A 28 -23.24 22.61 -1.86
CA GLU A 28 -24.52 22.82 -1.17
C GLU A 28 -25.74 22.29 -1.94
N HIS A 29 -25.69 22.31 -3.27
CA HIS A 29 -26.85 22.06 -4.13
C HIS A 29 -26.65 20.88 -5.09
N GLY A 30 -25.57 20.13 -4.96
CA GLY A 30 -25.32 18.95 -5.79
C GLY A 30 -23.90 18.42 -5.69
N GLU A 31 -23.65 17.35 -6.41
CA GLU A 31 -22.35 16.68 -6.46
C GLU A 31 -22.07 16.08 -7.84
N GLY A 32 -20.80 15.86 -8.15
CA GLY A 32 -20.36 15.25 -9.40
C GLY A 32 -18.89 15.48 -9.69
N ILE A 33 -18.51 15.32 -10.96
CA ILE A 33 -17.12 15.46 -11.41
C ILE A 33 -16.90 16.84 -12.03
N MET A 34 -15.76 17.46 -11.70
CA MET A 34 -15.26 18.67 -12.33
C MET A 34 -13.91 18.39 -13.01
N ILE A 35 -13.79 18.80 -14.26
CA ILE A 35 -12.56 18.67 -15.06
C ILE A 35 -12.25 20.01 -15.72
N PRO A 36 -11.03 20.57 -15.61
CA PRO A 36 -10.63 21.74 -16.40
C PRO A 36 -10.86 21.47 -17.89
N ARG A 37 -11.46 22.43 -18.61
CA ARG A 37 -11.86 22.24 -20.02
C ARG A 37 -10.69 21.80 -20.90
N GLU A 38 -9.53 22.45 -20.75
CA GLU A 38 -8.32 22.09 -21.49
C GLU A 38 -7.91 20.63 -21.26
N HIS A 39 -7.99 20.18 -20.01
CA HIS A 39 -7.72 18.79 -19.65
C HIS A 39 -8.76 17.84 -20.26
N ALA A 40 -10.04 18.22 -20.22
CA ALA A 40 -11.13 17.42 -20.80
C ALA A 40 -10.95 17.24 -22.32
N VAL A 41 -10.69 18.33 -23.05
CA VAL A 41 -10.47 18.30 -24.52
C VAL A 41 -9.26 17.47 -24.90
N ALA A 42 -8.17 17.53 -24.13
CA ALA A 42 -6.96 16.79 -24.43
C ALA A 42 -7.08 15.28 -24.14
N ASN A 43 -7.98 14.88 -23.23
CA ASN A 43 -7.99 13.53 -22.67
C ASN A 43 -9.28 12.76 -22.92
N PHE A 44 -10.41 13.39 -23.19
CA PHE A 44 -11.69 12.71 -23.32
C PHE A 44 -12.24 12.81 -24.73
N SER A 45 -13.16 11.91 -25.08
CA SER A 45 -13.83 11.96 -26.37
C SER A 45 -14.64 13.25 -26.53
N GLU A 46 -14.85 13.67 -27.79
CA GLU A 46 -15.69 14.83 -28.11
C GLU A 46 -17.10 14.71 -27.50
N LYS A 47 -17.64 13.49 -27.42
CA LYS A 47 -18.93 13.21 -26.80
C LYS A 47 -18.94 13.54 -25.31
N THR A 48 -17.90 13.11 -24.58
CA THR A 48 -17.77 13.40 -23.15
C THR A 48 -17.50 14.88 -22.91
N VAL A 49 -16.70 15.54 -23.75
CA VAL A 49 -16.50 17.00 -23.68
C VAL A 49 -17.83 17.74 -23.89
N ALA A 50 -18.62 17.34 -24.89
CA ALA A 50 -19.91 17.97 -25.20
C ALA A 50 -20.98 17.75 -24.11
N ALA A 51 -20.86 16.70 -23.31
CA ALA A 51 -21.79 16.39 -22.22
C ALA A 51 -21.53 17.19 -20.92
N GLY A 52 -20.38 17.86 -20.82
CA GLY A 52 -20.02 18.67 -19.66
C GLY A 52 -20.73 20.02 -19.64
N LYS A 53 -21.25 20.41 -18.47
CA LYS A 53 -21.77 21.78 -18.26
C LYS A 53 -20.58 22.70 -18.03
N GLU A 54 -20.36 23.68 -18.90
CA GLU A 54 -19.21 24.58 -18.82
C GLU A 54 -19.47 25.75 -17.87
N SER A 55 -18.53 26.00 -16.95
CA SER A 55 -18.51 27.20 -16.11
C SER A 55 -17.08 27.48 -15.66
N GLU A 56 -16.66 28.75 -15.68
CA GLU A 56 -15.34 29.19 -15.19
C GLU A 56 -14.15 28.37 -15.74
N GLY A 57 -14.20 27.98 -17.02
CA GLY A 57 -13.14 27.20 -17.66
C GLY A 57 -13.09 25.72 -17.26
N CYS A 58 -14.09 25.23 -16.52
CA CYS A 58 -14.25 23.84 -16.13
C CYS A 58 -15.51 23.22 -16.75
N LEU A 59 -15.47 21.91 -16.95
CA LEU A 59 -16.62 21.09 -17.32
C LEU A 59 -17.09 20.32 -16.10
N TYR A 60 -18.39 20.43 -15.81
CA TYR A 60 -19.05 19.79 -14.69
C TYR A 60 -19.99 18.68 -15.17
N TYR A 61 -19.91 17.54 -14.50
CA TYR A 61 -20.65 16.33 -14.81
C TYR A 61 -21.46 15.89 -13.57
N PRO A 62 -22.73 16.30 -13.45
CA PRO A 62 -23.54 16.01 -12.27
C PRO A 62 -23.80 14.52 -12.09
N LYS A 63 -23.78 14.08 -10.83
CA LYS A 63 -24.16 12.73 -10.43
C LYS A 63 -25.61 12.44 -10.79
N GLY A 64 -25.86 11.26 -11.36
CA GLY A 64 -27.18 10.87 -11.86
C GLY A 64 -27.54 11.46 -13.23
N GLU A 65 -26.68 12.31 -13.81
CA GLU A 65 -26.82 12.83 -15.18
C GLU A 65 -25.67 12.36 -16.07
N THR A 66 -24.58 13.13 -16.15
CA THR A 66 -23.49 12.91 -17.13
C THR A 66 -22.20 12.42 -16.50
N MET A 67 -22.16 12.24 -15.17
CA MET A 67 -20.98 11.79 -14.42
C MET A 67 -20.40 10.46 -14.91
N ASP A 68 -21.24 9.55 -15.40
CA ASP A 68 -20.80 8.22 -15.83
C ASP A 68 -19.91 8.26 -17.08
N MET A 69 -20.02 9.30 -17.92
CA MET A 69 -19.24 9.41 -19.16
C MET A 69 -17.73 9.56 -18.90
N PRO A 70 -17.26 10.57 -18.14
CA PRO A 70 -15.84 10.65 -17.82
C PRO A 70 -15.37 9.46 -16.99
N LEU A 71 -16.19 8.92 -16.07
CA LEU A 71 -15.82 7.73 -15.30
C LEU A 71 -15.57 6.51 -16.20
N TYR A 72 -16.45 6.27 -17.17
CA TYR A 72 -16.29 5.18 -18.13
C TYR A 72 -14.99 5.29 -18.92
N GLU A 73 -14.68 6.46 -19.48
CA GLU A 73 -13.45 6.64 -20.26
C GLU A 73 -12.19 6.57 -19.38
N MET A 74 -12.26 7.05 -18.14
CA MET A 74 -11.18 6.86 -17.17
C MET A 74 -10.93 5.37 -16.89
N LEU A 75 -11.99 4.58 -16.71
CA LEU A 75 -11.89 3.13 -16.51
C LEU A 75 -11.33 2.43 -17.76
N GLN A 76 -11.76 2.81 -18.97
CA GLN A 76 -11.19 2.28 -20.22
C GLN A 76 -9.69 2.53 -20.33
N LYS A 77 -9.24 3.75 -20.00
CA LYS A 77 -7.81 4.09 -19.99
C LYS A 77 -7.04 3.27 -18.96
N ARG A 78 -7.59 3.13 -17.75
CA ARG A 78 -7.00 2.27 -16.70
C ARG A 78 -6.86 0.83 -17.18
N ALA A 79 -7.90 0.27 -17.79
CA ALA A 79 -7.86 -1.09 -18.35
C ALA A 79 -6.79 -1.23 -19.46
N ALA A 80 -6.67 -0.25 -20.36
CA ALA A 80 -5.66 -0.25 -21.41
C ALA A 80 -4.22 -0.17 -20.84
N MET A 81 -4.00 0.61 -19.78
CA MET A 81 -2.72 0.67 -19.07
C MET A 81 -2.40 -0.64 -18.35
N ALA A 82 -3.38 -1.22 -17.65
CA ALA A 82 -3.23 -2.52 -17.00
C ALA A 82 -2.84 -3.60 -18.01
N ARG A 83 -3.48 -3.63 -19.18
CA ARG A 83 -3.13 -4.58 -20.25
C ARG A 83 -1.70 -4.38 -20.77
N LYS A 84 -1.22 -3.14 -20.87
CA LYS A 84 0.18 -2.87 -21.25
C LYS A 84 1.15 -3.36 -20.17
N ALA A 85 0.84 -3.14 -18.90
CA ALA A 85 1.63 -3.64 -17.79
C ALA A 85 1.70 -5.17 -17.77
N GLU A 86 0.56 -5.84 -17.99
CA GLU A 86 0.48 -7.30 -18.11
C GLU A 86 1.38 -7.84 -19.24
N LEU A 87 1.31 -7.22 -20.44
CA LEU A 87 2.16 -7.62 -21.57
C LEU A 87 3.66 -7.38 -21.29
N ALA A 88 4.00 -6.29 -20.61
CA ALA A 88 5.37 -6.00 -20.21
C ALA A 88 5.89 -7.04 -19.20
N ALA A 89 5.07 -7.39 -18.20
CA ALA A 89 5.39 -8.44 -17.23
C ALA A 89 5.58 -9.80 -17.93
N ALA A 90 4.67 -10.19 -18.83
CA ALA A 90 4.79 -11.42 -19.60
C ALA A 90 6.08 -11.47 -20.45
N ALA A 91 6.48 -10.35 -21.05
CA ALA A 91 7.73 -10.24 -21.79
C ALA A 91 8.96 -10.40 -20.87
N GLN A 92 8.94 -9.81 -19.68
CA GLN A 92 9.99 -10.01 -18.67
C GLN A 92 10.07 -11.46 -18.19
N MET A 93 8.93 -12.11 -17.93
CA MET A 93 8.88 -13.54 -17.58
C MET A 93 9.51 -14.41 -18.67
N GLU A 94 9.22 -14.13 -19.94
CA GLU A 94 9.80 -14.85 -21.07
C GLU A 94 11.31 -14.65 -21.20
N ASP A 95 11.79 -13.43 -20.93
CA ASP A 95 13.22 -13.10 -20.94
C ASP A 95 13.98 -13.84 -19.81
N ILE A 96 13.40 -13.85 -18.60
CA ILE A 96 13.92 -14.62 -17.45
C ILE A 96 13.96 -16.11 -17.79
N ARG A 97 12.89 -16.66 -18.38
CA ARG A 97 12.82 -18.07 -18.80
C ARG A 97 13.95 -18.43 -19.78
N LYS A 98 14.27 -17.53 -20.71
CA LYS A 98 15.33 -17.74 -21.72
C LYS A 98 16.75 -17.57 -21.17
N LYS A 99 16.96 -16.60 -20.27
CA LYS A 99 18.29 -16.22 -19.76
C LYS A 99 18.69 -16.94 -18.46
N GLY A 100 17.74 -17.55 -17.75
CA GLY A 100 17.97 -18.24 -16.49
C GLY A 100 18.14 -17.29 -15.29
N GLN A 101 18.48 -17.87 -14.11
CA GLN A 101 18.50 -17.19 -12.81
C GLN A 101 19.40 -15.93 -12.74
N GLY A 102 20.43 -15.81 -13.58
CA GLY A 102 21.35 -14.66 -13.57
C GLY A 102 20.71 -13.31 -13.93
N ALA A 103 19.58 -13.31 -14.66
CA ALA A 103 18.88 -12.07 -15.03
C ALA A 103 18.14 -11.41 -13.84
N LEU A 104 17.73 -12.19 -12.85
CA LEU A 104 17.04 -11.68 -11.66
C LEU A 104 17.99 -10.93 -10.72
N SER A 105 19.22 -11.42 -10.53
CA SER A 105 20.22 -10.73 -9.71
C SER A 105 20.61 -9.37 -10.29
N ALA A 106 20.74 -9.26 -11.62
CA ALA A 106 21.07 -8.00 -12.29
C ALA A 106 19.99 -6.91 -12.12
N LEU A 107 18.71 -7.27 -11.89
CA LEU A 107 17.64 -6.29 -11.63
C LEU A 107 17.87 -5.51 -10.32
N PHE A 108 18.46 -6.18 -9.33
CA PHE A 108 18.65 -5.65 -7.99
C PHE A 108 20.05 -5.10 -7.75
N GLU A 109 20.98 -5.25 -8.70
CA GLU A 109 22.33 -4.69 -8.60
C GLU A 109 22.31 -3.18 -8.35
N GLY A 110 23.15 -2.75 -7.39
CA GLY A 110 23.39 -1.35 -7.10
C GLY A 110 22.34 -0.69 -6.20
N ILE A 111 21.45 -1.48 -5.59
CA ILE A 111 20.55 -0.96 -4.55
C ILE A 111 21.37 -0.64 -3.30
N ARG A 112 21.40 0.65 -2.95
CA ARG A 112 22.12 1.12 -1.75
C ARG A 112 21.23 0.96 -0.52
N PRO A 113 21.77 0.58 0.65
CA PRO A 113 21.00 0.54 1.89
C PRO A 113 20.34 1.89 2.24
N PRO A 114 19.24 1.88 3.03
CA PRO A 114 18.60 3.08 3.55
C PRO A 114 19.55 4.05 4.27
N ALA A 115 19.44 5.35 3.97
CA ALA A 115 20.33 6.38 4.53
C ALA A 115 20.11 6.63 6.04
N HIS A 116 18.88 6.52 6.52
CA HIS A 116 18.46 6.84 7.89
C HIS A 116 18.44 5.63 8.83
N SER A 117 19.49 4.83 8.79
CA SER A 117 19.59 3.67 9.69
C SER A 117 20.13 4.13 11.04
N GLY A 118 19.26 4.19 12.06
CA GLY A 118 19.68 4.25 13.46
C GLY A 118 20.63 3.09 13.81
N THR A 119 21.11 3.03 15.05
CA THR A 119 22.06 1.98 15.48
C THR A 119 21.48 0.58 15.20
N GLY A 120 22.06 -0.10 14.21
CA GLY A 120 21.70 -1.44 13.78
C GLY A 120 20.86 -1.44 12.50
N LEU A 121 21.44 -1.84 11.36
CA LEU A 121 20.69 -2.18 10.16
C LEU A 121 20.95 -3.64 9.83
N LYS A 122 19.91 -4.47 9.88
CA LYS A 122 20.01 -5.89 9.52
C LYS A 122 19.64 -6.03 8.05
N ARG A 123 20.62 -6.39 7.22
CA ARG A 123 20.36 -6.75 5.83
C ARG A 123 19.73 -8.13 5.77
N ILE A 124 18.51 -8.20 5.27
CA ILE A 124 17.83 -9.46 4.95
C ILE A 124 18.26 -9.92 3.56
N ARG A 125 18.19 -9.01 2.59
CA ARG A 125 18.73 -9.16 1.22
C ARG A 125 19.00 -7.80 0.59
N GLU A 126 19.63 -7.77 -0.58
CA GLU A 126 19.76 -6.53 -1.34
C GLU A 126 18.35 -5.97 -1.63
N GLY A 127 18.09 -4.76 -1.12
CA GLY A 127 16.79 -4.10 -1.21
C GLY A 127 15.78 -4.40 -0.09
N ILE A 128 16.03 -5.33 0.83
CA ILE A 128 15.17 -5.56 2.02
C ILE A 128 16.01 -5.53 3.29
N TYR A 129 15.63 -4.65 4.21
CA TYR A 129 16.36 -4.40 5.44
C TYR A 129 15.39 -4.32 6.63
N MET A 130 15.88 -4.64 7.81
CA MET A 130 15.21 -4.33 9.07
C MET A 130 16.02 -3.27 9.80
N THR A 131 15.41 -2.14 10.12
CA THR A 131 16.04 -1.11 10.96
C THR A 131 16.07 -1.57 12.41
N GLY A 132 17.10 -1.16 13.14
CA GLY A 132 17.21 -1.34 14.59
C GLY A 132 16.66 -0.14 15.35
N GLY A 133 16.85 -0.15 16.67
CA GLY A 133 16.36 0.88 17.59
C GLY A 133 15.10 0.47 18.34
N GLU A 134 14.49 1.44 19.03
CA GLU A 134 13.27 1.23 19.83
C GLU A 134 12.07 0.84 18.96
N GLU A 135 11.99 1.34 17.73
CA GLU A 135 10.91 1.02 16.77
C GLU A 135 11.51 0.51 15.45
N PRO A 136 11.80 -0.80 15.35
CA PRO A 136 12.33 -1.42 14.14
C PRO A 136 11.25 -1.43 13.06
N LEU A 137 11.71 -1.15 11.84
CA LEU A 137 10.90 -1.08 10.64
C LEU A 137 11.47 -2.02 9.59
N LEU A 138 10.58 -2.71 8.87
CA LEU A 138 10.93 -3.40 7.64
C LEU A 138 10.99 -2.38 6.51
N ALA A 139 12.13 -2.25 5.85
CA ALA A 139 12.36 -1.36 4.72
C ALA A 139 12.48 -2.17 3.42
N ILE A 140 11.65 -1.84 2.43
CA ILE A 140 11.59 -2.50 1.12
C ILE A 140 11.84 -1.48 0.01
N HIS A 141 12.89 -1.68 -0.77
CA HIS A 141 13.25 -0.79 -1.87
C HIS A 141 12.18 -0.80 -2.97
N GLU A 142 11.94 0.32 -3.64
CA GLU A 142 10.90 0.46 -4.68
C GLU A 142 10.99 -0.59 -5.80
N LYS A 143 12.22 -0.97 -6.19
CA LYS A 143 12.44 -2.07 -7.17
C LYS A 143 11.87 -3.42 -6.71
N ILE A 144 11.86 -3.68 -5.40
CA ILE A 144 11.29 -4.90 -4.82
C ILE A 144 9.78 -4.76 -4.63
N ALA A 145 9.30 -3.54 -4.38
CA ALA A 145 7.86 -3.28 -4.28
C ALA A 145 7.07 -3.66 -5.54
N HIS A 146 7.73 -3.79 -6.70
CA HIS A 146 7.13 -4.31 -7.93
C HIS A 146 6.62 -5.76 -7.81
N PHE A 147 7.09 -6.52 -6.82
CA PHE A 147 6.64 -7.88 -6.53
C PHE A 147 5.56 -7.94 -5.46
N MET A 148 5.17 -6.79 -4.90
CA MET A 148 4.08 -6.67 -3.95
C MET A 148 2.81 -6.22 -4.66
N SER A 149 1.66 -6.50 -4.06
CA SER A 149 0.40 -5.90 -4.48
C SER A 149 0.48 -4.36 -4.37
N PRO A 150 -0.20 -3.61 -5.25
CA PRO A 150 -0.29 -2.16 -5.13
C PRO A 150 -0.84 -1.73 -3.77
N TYR A 151 -1.78 -2.50 -3.22
CA TYR A 151 -2.37 -2.28 -1.90
C TYR A 151 -1.32 -2.40 -0.78
N ALA A 152 -0.38 -3.35 -0.87
CA ALA A 152 0.69 -3.46 0.11
C ALA A 152 1.56 -2.20 0.17
N CYS A 153 1.72 -1.47 -0.94
CA CYS A 153 2.47 -0.22 -0.97
C CYS A 153 1.76 0.91 -0.20
N GLU A 154 0.43 0.88 -0.09
CA GLU A 154 -0.36 1.91 0.60
C GLU A 154 -0.17 1.91 2.12
N PHE A 155 0.25 0.77 2.69
CA PHE A 155 0.53 0.63 4.12
C PHE A 155 1.98 0.98 4.52
N GLY A 156 2.83 1.27 3.53
CA GLY A 156 4.23 1.64 3.75
C GLY A 156 4.44 3.14 3.64
N ARG A 157 5.29 3.71 4.50
CA ARG A 157 5.76 5.09 4.32
C ARG A 157 6.82 5.10 3.21
N ASN A 158 6.55 5.77 2.08
CA ASN A 158 7.54 5.96 1.02
C ASN A 158 8.49 7.11 1.38
N GLU A 159 9.77 6.81 1.54
CA GLU A 159 10.82 7.76 1.89
C GLU A 159 12.17 7.27 1.37
N ASP A 160 12.98 8.14 0.77
CA ASP A 160 14.33 7.84 0.27
C ASP A 160 14.43 6.61 -0.67
N GLY A 161 13.39 6.31 -1.45
CA GLY A 161 13.37 5.16 -2.36
C GLY A 161 13.04 3.82 -1.69
N TYR A 162 12.51 3.87 -0.47
CA TYR A 162 12.09 2.73 0.33
C TYR A 162 10.67 2.91 0.86
N PHE A 163 9.95 1.80 0.97
CA PHE A 163 8.73 1.69 1.76
C PHE A 163 9.06 1.13 3.15
N TYR A 164 8.70 1.87 4.19
CA TYR A 164 8.93 1.47 5.59
C TYR A 164 7.64 1.00 6.25
N TYR A 165 7.72 -0.15 6.93
CA TYR A 165 6.62 -0.81 7.61
C TYR A 165 6.99 -1.07 9.07
N THR A 166 6.09 -0.80 10.01
CA THR A 166 6.22 -1.24 11.41
C THR A 166 6.25 -2.76 11.50
N LEU A 167 6.70 -3.33 12.63
CA LEU A 167 6.64 -4.80 12.82
C LEU A 167 5.24 -5.39 12.62
N GLN A 168 4.17 -4.67 12.97
CA GLN A 168 2.79 -5.12 12.70
C GLN A 168 2.44 -5.03 11.21
N SER A 169 2.70 -3.88 10.57
CA SER A 169 2.37 -3.69 9.14
C SER A 169 3.26 -4.48 8.19
N ALA A 170 4.43 -4.91 8.65
CA ALA A 170 5.31 -5.84 7.95
C ALA A 170 4.63 -7.18 7.61
N ALA A 171 3.51 -7.51 8.28
CA ALA A 171 2.71 -8.68 7.93
C ALA A 171 2.25 -8.66 6.46
N ILE A 172 1.90 -7.48 5.94
CA ILE A 172 1.40 -7.29 4.59
C ILE A 172 2.48 -7.58 3.53
N PRO A 173 3.61 -6.84 3.49
CA PRO A 173 4.61 -7.09 2.47
C PRO A 173 5.29 -8.46 2.64
N LEU A 174 5.42 -8.99 3.86
CA LEU A 174 5.96 -10.35 4.04
C LEU A 174 5.03 -11.42 3.49
N TYR A 175 3.70 -11.22 3.56
CA TYR A 175 2.75 -12.13 2.95
C TYR A 175 2.88 -12.17 1.42
N ASP A 176 3.05 -11.00 0.78
CA ASP A 176 3.24 -10.93 -0.67
C ASP A 176 4.61 -11.48 -1.12
N LEU A 177 5.65 -11.21 -0.34
CA LEU A 177 7.02 -11.51 -0.75
C LEU A 177 7.51 -12.90 -0.34
N LYS A 178 6.89 -13.59 0.63
CA LYS A 178 7.38 -14.91 1.10
C LYS A 178 7.36 -16.00 0.02
N GLU A 179 6.51 -15.88 -0.99
CA GLU A 179 6.47 -16.82 -2.12
C GLU A 179 7.46 -16.45 -3.23
N VAL A 180 7.95 -15.20 -3.23
CA VAL A 180 8.88 -14.67 -4.24
C VAL A 180 10.33 -14.78 -3.76
N PHE A 181 10.57 -14.51 -2.48
CA PHE A 181 11.91 -14.41 -1.88
C PHE A 181 12.00 -15.30 -0.64
N SER A 182 12.88 -16.31 -0.69
CA SER A 182 13.06 -17.26 0.41
C SER A 182 13.47 -16.58 1.71
N GLU A 183 14.24 -15.49 1.63
CA GLU A 183 14.65 -14.74 2.83
C GLU A 183 13.46 -14.11 3.55
N CYS A 184 12.40 -13.70 2.82
CA CYS A 184 11.16 -13.22 3.43
C CYS A 184 10.38 -14.36 4.10
N ARG A 185 10.36 -15.56 3.49
CA ARG A 185 9.75 -16.75 4.10
C ARG A 185 10.47 -17.15 5.38
N GLU A 186 11.80 -17.13 5.38
CA GLU A 186 12.63 -17.49 6.54
C GLU A 186 12.45 -16.53 7.72
N MET A 187 12.05 -15.28 7.46
CA MET A 187 11.70 -14.34 8.54
C MET A 187 10.39 -14.70 9.25
N VAL A 188 9.45 -15.35 8.56
CA VAL A 188 8.12 -15.67 9.09
C VAL A 188 8.20 -16.92 9.95
N LEU A 189 8.21 -16.75 11.26
CA LEU A 189 8.26 -17.84 12.25
C LEU A 189 6.92 -18.56 12.42
N SER A 190 5.82 -17.88 12.16
CA SER A 190 4.47 -18.42 12.27
C SER A 190 3.56 -17.85 11.20
N GLU A 191 3.16 -18.69 10.24
CA GLU A 191 2.19 -18.31 9.21
C GLU A 191 0.81 -18.03 9.80
N GLU A 192 0.42 -18.77 10.84
CA GLU A 192 -0.85 -18.56 11.52
C GLU A 192 -0.91 -17.18 12.18
N SER A 193 0.17 -16.77 12.86
CA SER A 193 0.24 -15.43 13.47
C SER A 193 0.33 -14.32 12.42
N LEU A 194 1.03 -14.55 11.30
CA LEU A 194 1.07 -13.63 10.17
C LEU A 194 -0.35 -13.38 9.61
N CYS A 195 -1.06 -14.46 9.29
CA CYS A 195 -2.44 -14.40 8.78
C CYS A 195 -3.41 -13.80 9.81
N ALA A 196 -3.28 -14.16 11.10
CA ALA A 196 -4.10 -13.59 12.18
C ALA A 196 -3.86 -12.09 12.36
N THR A 197 -2.61 -11.63 12.20
CA THR A 197 -2.26 -10.20 12.21
C THR A 197 -2.97 -9.47 11.07
N ILE A 198 -2.93 -10.02 9.85
CA ILE A 198 -3.64 -9.45 8.70
C ILE A 198 -5.15 -9.42 8.95
N CYS A 199 -5.74 -10.52 9.44
CA CYS A 199 -7.18 -10.60 9.72
C CYS A 199 -7.63 -9.58 10.78
N THR A 200 -6.80 -9.35 11.79
CA THR A 200 -7.16 -8.51 12.95
C THR A 200 -6.93 -7.03 12.67
N HIS A 201 -5.78 -6.69 12.07
CA HIS A 201 -5.33 -5.31 11.94
C HIS A 201 -5.48 -4.73 10.54
N TYR A 202 -5.61 -5.59 9.51
CA TYR A 202 -5.65 -5.18 8.11
C TYR A 202 -6.80 -5.86 7.33
N PRO A 203 -8.06 -5.77 7.81
CA PRO A 203 -9.19 -6.43 7.15
C PRO A 203 -9.42 -5.90 5.73
N ALA A 204 -9.23 -4.60 5.48
CA ALA A 204 -9.36 -4.01 4.15
C ALA A 204 -8.36 -4.62 3.15
N TYR A 205 -7.10 -4.82 3.58
CA TYR A 205 -6.10 -5.50 2.75
C TYR A 205 -6.54 -6.93 2.40
N ARG A 206 -6.99 -7.68 3.40
CA ARG A 206 -7.50 -9.05 3.20
C ARG A 206 -8.66 -9.10 2.22
N GLU A 207 -9.62 -8.19 2.35
CA GLU A 207 -10.79 -8.14 1.47
C GLU A 207 -10.40 -7.89 0.02
N GLU A 208 -9.59 -6.86 -0.23
CA GLU A 208 -9.10 -6.51 -1.57
C GLU A 208 -8.23 -7.62 -2.18
N TYR A 209 -7.31 -8.19 -1.40
CA TYR A 209 -6.48 -9.32 -1.84
C TYR A 209 -7.35 -10.54 -2.20
N ASN A 210 -8.27 -10.93 -1.31
CA ASN A 210 -9.13 -12.08 -1.53
C ASN A 210 -10.14 -11.90 -2.67
N ALA A 211 -10.43 -10.65 -3.08
CA ALA A 211 -11.32 -10.37 -4.20
C ALA A 211 -10.69 -10.68 -5.57
N VAL A 212 -9.35 -10.75 -5.65
CA VAL A 212 -8.63 -10.87 -6.93
C VAL A 212 -7.89 -12.19 -7.12
N VAL A 213 -7.68 -12.97 -6.06
CA VAL A 213 -6.98 -14.27 -6.11
C VAL A 213 -7.94 -15.46 -6.17
N SER A 214 -7.43 -16.67 -6.48
CA SER A 214 -8.25 -17.89 -6.46
C SER A 214 -8.60 -18.31 -5.03
N GLU A 215 -9.60 -19.19 -4.86
CA GLU A 215 -10.03 -19.65 -3.52
C GLU A 215 -8.87 -20.29 -2.72
N GLU A 216 -7.94 -20.98 -3.39
CA GLU A 216 -6.79 -21.63 -2.77
C GLU A 216 -5.73 -20.64 -2.28
N GLU A 217 -5.67 -19.45 -2.87
CA GLU A 217 -4.71 -18.39 -2.55
C GLU A 217 -5.25 -17.38 -1.54
N LYS A 218 -6.54 -17.45 -1.21
CA LYS A 218 -7.16 -16.51 -0.25
C LYS A 218 -6.51 -16.61 1.11
N ILE A 219 -6.35 -15.46 1.76
CA ILE A 219 -5.94 -15.35 3.16
C ILE A 219 -7.07 -15.92 4.03
N PRO A 220 -6.85 -17.07 4.69
CA PRO A 220 -7.88 -17.70 5.51
C PRO A 220 -8.14 -16.87 6.76
N GLN A 221 -9.37 -16.95 7.28
CA GLN A 221 -9.65 -16.42 8.62
C GLN A 221 -8.98 -17.34 9.65
N ILE A 222 -7.99 -16.82 10.38
CA ILE A 222 -7.24 -17.58 11.38
C ILE A 222 -7.55 -17.02 12.77
N SER A 223 -7.80 -17.92 13.72
CA SER A 223 -7.93 -17.62 15.15
C SER A 223 -6.64 -18.01 15.86
N ALA A 224 -5.61 -17.17 15.76
CA ALA A 224 -4.32 -17.30 16.43
C ALA A 224 -3.88 -15.94 17.02
N PRO A 225 -2.93 -15.91 17.97
CA PRO A 225 -2.37 -14.65 18.45
C PRO A 225 -1.72 -13.85 17.31
N ALA A 226 -2.09 -12.57 17.17
CA ALA A 226 -1.46 -11.64 16.23
C ALA A 226 -0.09 -11.17 16.73
N ASN A 227 0.73 -10.62 15.83
CA ASN A 227 2.03 -10.01 16.11
C ASN A 227 3.08 -10.93 16.75
N LEU A 228 3.07 -12.22 16.44
CA LEU A 228 4.06 -13.22 16.88
C LEU A 228 4.62 -14.02 15.69
N PHE A 229 4.90 -13.33 14.59
CA PHE A 229 5.39 -13.94 13.35
C PHE A 229 6.83 -13.57 13.00
N LEU A 230 7.45 -12.63 13.71
CA LEU A 230 8.87 -12.26 13.58
C LEU A 230 9.63 -12.51 14.89
N GLN A 231 10.92 -12.82 14.80
CA GLN A 231 11.79 -12.97 15.98
C GLN A 231 11.80 -11.67 16.81
N GLU A 232 11.91 -10.52 16.15
CA GLU A 232 11.94 -9.21 16.79
C GLU A 232 10.65 -8.91 17.59
N GLN A 233 9.51 -9.51 17.21
CA GLN A 233 8.26 -9.41 17.99
C GLN A 233 8.29 -10.30 19.22
N LEU A 234 8.82 -11.53 19.10
CA LEU A 234 8.95 -12.47 20.22
C LEU A 234 9.89 -11.91 21.29
N ASP A 235 11.05 -11.39 20.88
CA ASP A 235 12.04 -10.81 21.79
C ASP A 235 11.45 -9.66 22.61
N ARG A 236 10.60 -8.84 21.97
CA ARG A 236 9.90 -7.72 22.63
C ARG A 236 8.81 -8.18 23.58
N ALA A 237 8.04 -9.19 23.20
CA ALA A 237 7.02 -9.76 24.07
C ALA A 237 7.65 -10.38 25.33
N GLN A 238 8.81 -11.01 25.18
CA GLN A 238 9.59 -11.54 26.30
C GLN A 238 10.12 -10.42 27.21
N ALA A 239 10.79 -9.41 26.65
CA ALA A 239 11.32 -8.29 27.42
C ALA A 239 10.22 -7.50 28.18
N ALA A 240 9.05 -7.31 27.56
CA ALA A 240 7.91 -6.68 28.21
C ALA A 240 7.34 -7.54 29.35
N GLY A 241 7.31 -8.87 29.17
CA GLY A 241 6.87 -9.80 30.20
C GLY A 241 7.82 -9.87 31.40
N GLU A 242 9.13 -9.80 31.16
CA GLU A 242 10.16 -9.76 32.21
C GLU A 242 10.11 -8.44 33.00
N GLY A 243 9.98 -7.29 32.32
CA GLY A 243 9.84 -5.99 32.98
C GLY A 243 8.61 -5.92 33.90
N MET A 244 7.47 -6.47 33.46
CA MET A 244 6.26 -6.52 34.29
C MET A 244 6.44 -7.43 35.53
N GLN A 245 7.25 -8.49 35.43
CA GLN A 245 7.57 -9.34 36.59
C GLN A 245 8.53 -8.67 37.58
N GLU A 246 9.48 -7.87 37.09
CA GLU A 246 10.38 -7.08 37.94
C GLU A 246 9.63 -5.96 38.67
N GLU A 247 8.76 -5.22 37.99
CA GLU A 247 7.91 -4.19 38.61
C GLU A 247 7.04 -4.76 39.74
N ILE A 248 6.35 -5.88 39.50
CA ILE A 248 5.55 -6.56 40.53
C ILE A 248 6.43 -6.98 41.72
N ARG A 249 7.65 -7.44 41.46
CA ARG A 249 8.58 -7.89 42.50
C ARG A 249 9.15 -6.72 43.31
N GLU A 250 9.37 -5.55 42.70
CA GLU A 250 9.81 -4.34 43.38
C GLU A 250 8.68 -3.73 44.24
N GLU A 251 7.45 -3.70 43.72
CA GLU A 251 6.27 -3.28 44.48
C GLU A 251 6.07 -4.15 45.71
N MET A 252 6.10 -5.49 45.56
CA MET A 252 5.98 -6.41 46.70
C MET A 252 7.10 -6.23 47.75
N GLN A 253 8.33 -5.92 47.32
CA GLN A 253 9.45 -5.67 48.25
C GLN A 253 9.38 -4.29 48.92
N SER A 254 8.67 -3.34 48.31
CA SER A 254 8.42 -2.02 48.91
C SER A 254 7.30 -2.08 49.95
N GLU A 255 6.25 -2.87 49.72
CA GLU A 255 5.16 -3.08 50.68
C GLU A 255 5.57 -3.92 51.90
N GLU A 256 6.58 -4.78 51.79
CA GLU A 256 7.13 -5.55 52.93
C GLU A 256 8.09 -4.73 53.83
N ARG A 257 8.44 -3.50 53.45
CA ARG A 257 9.35 -2.62 54.21
C ARG A 257 8.65 -1.50 54.97
N ASP A 258 7.32 -1.39 54.86
CA ASP A 258 6.45 -0.51 55.66
C ASP A 258 5.72 -1.29 56.77
#